data_AF-A0A3E1DP36-F1
#
_entry.id   AF-A0A3E1DP36-F1
#
_cell.length_a   1.000
_cell.length_b   1.000
_cell.length_c   1.000
_cell.angle_alpha   90.00
_cell.angle_beta   90.00
_cell.angle_gamma   90.00
#
_symmetry.space_group_name_H-M   'P 1'
#
loop_
_entity.id
_entity.type
_entity.pdbx_description
1 polymer ?
#
loop_
_entity_poly.entity_id
_entity_poly.type
_entity_poly.pdbx_seq_one_letter_code
_entity_poly.pdbx_strand_id
1 'polypeptide(L)' 'MLNYTVVFLVIALVAALLGFTGIAAGAAEIAKILFFIFLILFAISLIMGLMRRK' A
#
# COMPACT_ATOMS: atom_id res chain seq x y z
N MET A 1 23.35 -18.73 0.68
CA MET A 1 22.51 -17.61 1.16
C MET A 1 22.53 -16.46 0.15
N LEU A 2 23.66 -15.75 -0.06
CA LEU A 2 23.77 -14.64 -1.03
C LEU A 2 23.39 -15.00 -2.48
N ASN A 3 23.79 -16.18 -2.99
CA ASN A 3 23.46 -16.59 -4.36
C ASN A 3 21.95 -16.73 -4.61
N TYR A 4 21.21 -17.28 -3.64
CA TYR A 4 19.76 -17.42 -3.78
C TYR A 4 19.05 -16.06 -3.72
N THR A 5 19.52 -15.13 -2.87
CA THR A 5 18.99 -13.76 -2.81
C THR A 5 19.14 -13.04 -4.16
N VAL A 6 20.29 -13.17 -4.82
CA VAL A 6 20.52 -12.56 -6.14
C VAL A 6 19.62 -13.18 -7.21
N VAL A 7 19.42 -14.50 -7.20
CA VAL A 7 18.51 -15.17 -8.14
C VAL A 7 17.06 -14.70 -7.93
N PHE A 8 16.60 -14.63 -6.69
CA PHE A 8 15.25 -14.12 -6.38
C PHE A 8 15.08 -12.64 -6.75
N LEU A 9 16.11 -11.82 -6.58
CA LEU A 9 16.10 -10.41 -6.98
C LEU A 9 15.87 -10.28 -8.49
N VAL A 10 16.61 -11.05 -9.29
CA VAL A 10 16.46 -11.04 -10.76
C VAL A 10 15.07 -11.51 -11.17
N ILE A 11 14.55 -12.58 -10.56
CA ILE A 11 13.20 -13.09 -10.82
C ILE A 11 12.15 -12.01 -10.51
N ALA A 12 12.28 -11.32 -9.37
CA ALA A 12 11.36 -10.25 -8.97
C ALA A 12 11.38 -9.07 -9.96
N LEU A 13 12.54 -8.68 -10.47
CA LEU A 13 12.67 -7.60 -11.46
C LEU A 13 12.07 -8.00 -12.81
N VAL A 14 12.33 -9.22 -13.28
CA VAL A 14 11.77 -9.73 -14.53
C VAL A 14 10.25 -9.84 -14.41
N ALA A 15 9.75 -10.35 -13.28
CA ALA A 15 8.33 -10.38 -12.97
C ALA A 15 7.71 -8.98 -13.00
N ALA A 16 8.33 -8.00 -12.32
CA ALA A 16 7.89 -6.61 -12.31
C ALA A 16 7.80 -6.00 -13.72
N LEU A 17 8.77 -6.28 -14.60
CA LEU A 17 8.79 -5.78 -15.98
C LEU A 17 7.80 -6.48 -16.91
N LEU A 18 7.56 -7.79 -16.72
CA LEU A 18 6.79 -8.60 -17.67
C LEU A 18 5.28 -8.62 -17.46
N GLY A 19 4.75 -8.25 -16.29
CA GLY A 19 3.29 -8.41 -16.12
C GLY A 19 2.67 -8.03 -14.79
N PHE A 20 3.43 -7.53 -13.81
CA PHE A 20 2.83 -7.11 -12.53
C PHE A 20 2.02 -5.80 -12.62
N THR A 21 1.99 -5.14 -13.79
CA THR A 21 1.24 -3.91 -14.02
C THR A 21 -0.27 -4.09 -13.85
N GLY A 22 -0.84 -5.24 -14.24
CA GLY A 22 -2.28 -5.52 -14.11
C GLY A 22 -2.73 -5.74 -12.66
N ILE A 23 -1.93 -6.46 -11.88
CA ILE A 23 -2.21 -6.68 -10.44
C ILE A 23 -1.96 -5.38 -9.65
N ALA A 24 -0.93 -4.62 -10.02
CA ALA A 24 -0.66 -3.31 -9.43
C ALA A 24 -1.81 -2.33 -9.65
N ALA A 25 -2.46 -2.36 -10.81
CA ALA A 25 -3.64 -1.53 -11.08
C ALA A 25 -4.82 -1.89 -10.15
N GLY A 26 -5.15 -3.17 -10.00
CA GLY A 26 -6.21 -3.61 -9.08
C GLY A 26 -5.89 -3.33 -7.62
N ALA A 27 -4.63 -3.55 -7.21
CA ALA A 27 -4.16 -3.22 -5.87
C ALA A 27 -4.23 -1.70 -5.60
N ALA A 28 -3.93 -0.86 -6.60
CA ALA A 28 -4.04 0.59 -6.48
C ALA A 28 -5.48 1.06 -6.26
N GLU A 29 -6.47 0.41 -6.87
CA GLU A 29 -7.88 0.71 -6.61
C GLU A 29 -8.30 0.37 -5.19
N ILE A 30 -7.91 -0.81 -4.70
CA ILE A 30 -8.19 -1.23 -3.31
C ILE A 30 -7.52 -0.27 -2.32
N ALA A 31 -6.27 0.13 -2.59
CA ALA A 31 -5.53 1.07 -1.76
C ALA A 31 -6.23 2.44 -1.66
N LYS A 32 -6.81 2.94 -2.76
CA LYS A 32 -7.59 4.19 -2.75
C LYS A 32 -8.79 4.09 -1.81
N ILE A 33 -9.54 2.98 -1.86
CA ILE A 33 -10.71 2.78 -0.99
C ILE A 33 -10.29 2.80 0.49
N LEU A 34 -9.23 2.06 0.84
CA LEU A 34 -8.71 2.02 2.21
C LEU A 34 -8.19 3.40 2.67
N PHE A 35 -7.55 4.15 1.79
CA PHE A 35 -7.07 5.50 2.08
C PHE A 35 -8.23 6.44 2.44
N PHE A 36 -9.33 6.40 1.68
CA PHE A 36 -10.51 7.22 1.99
C PHE A 36 -11.16 6.83 3.32
N ILE A 37 -11.29 5.53 3.61
CA ILE A 37 -11.80 5.05 4.90
C ILE A 37 -10.91 5.55 6.04
N PHE A 38 -9.59 5.41 5.90
CA PHE A 38 -8.63 5.91 6.87
C PHE A 38 -8.76 7.43 7.07
N LEU A 39 -8.92 8.20 5.99
CA LEU A 39 -9.05 9.65 6.06
C LEU A 39 -10.31 10.07 6.83
N ILE A 40 -11.43 9.39 6.61
CA ILE A 40 -12.68 9.64 7.37
C ILE A 40 -12.48 9.32 8.85
N LEU A 41 -11.92 8.15 9.17
CA LEU A 41 -11.65 7.75 10.55
C LEU A 41 -10.66 8.70 11.24
N PHE A 42 -9.62 9.12 10.51
CA PHE A 42 -8.64 10.08 10.97
C PHE A 42 -9.29 11.43 11.27
N ALA A 43 -10.14 11.96 10.38
CA ALA A 43 -10.86 13.21 10.61
C ALA A 43 -11.77 13.11 11.85
N ILE A 44 -12.52 12.01 12.00
CA ILE A 44 -13.35 11.76 13.17
C ILE A 44 -12.51 11.71 14.46
N SER A 45 -11.41 10.93 14.43
CA SER A 45 -10.48 10.83 15.55
C SER A 45 -9.85 12.17 15.92
N LEU A 46 -9.49 12.98 14.92
CA LEU A 46 -8.91 14.30 15.10
C LEU A 46 -9.90 15.27 15.76
N ILE A 47 -11.15 15.29 15.29
CA ILE A 47 -12.21 16.13 15.86
C ILE A 47 -12.50 15.71 17.30
N MET A 48 -12.67 14.41 17.57
CA MET A 48 -12.89 13.91 18.94
C MET A 48 -11.72 14.21 19.86
N GLY A 49 -10.48 14.04 19.38
CA GLY A 49 -9.27 14.37 20.11
C GLY A 49 -9.15 15.86 20.43
N LEU A 50 -9.54 16.73 19.49
CA LEU A 50 -9.53 18.18 19.69
C LEU A 50 -10.65 18.62 20.65
N MET A 51 -11.84 18.02 20.57
CA MET A 51 -12.95 18.28 21.50
C MET A 51 -12.62 17.87 22.93
N ARG A 52 -11.86 16.77 23.14
CA ARG A 52 -11.50 16.28 24.46
C ARG A 52 -10.38 17.08 25.15
N ARG A 53 -9.65 17.92 24.39
CA ARG A 53 -8.59 18.82 24.90
C ARG A 53 -9.14 20.17 25.39
N LYS A 54 -10.42 20.46 25.15
CA LYS A 54 -11.12 21.66 25.62
C LYS A 54 -12.00 21.30 26.81
#